data_AF-A0ABD0R891-F1
#
_entry.id   AF-A0ABD0R891-F1
#
_cell.length_a   1.000
_cell.length_b   1.000
_cell.length_c   1.000
_cell.angle_alpha   90.00
_cell.angle_beta   90.00
_cell.angle_gamma   90.00
#
_symmetry.space_group_name_H-M   'P 1'
#
loop_
_entity.id
_entity.type
_entity.pdbx_description
1 polymer ?
#
loop_
_entity_poly.entity_id
_entity_poly.type
_entity_poly.pdbx_seq_one_letter_code
_entity_poly.pdbx_strand_id
1 'polypeptide(L)' 'WIPNSPSTMHKPPPQQKGQVDMKYILESLPDLECSSMVVGTVWALSQTQE' A
#
# COMPACT_ATOMS: atom_id res chain seq x y z
N TRP A 1 2.00 -8.68 -1.71
CA TRP A 1 1.38 -8.39 -0.40
C TRP A 1 1.49 -6.90 -0.13
N ILE A 2 0.41 -6.13 -0.35
CA ILE A 2 0.42 -4.66 -0.34
C ILE A 2 0.81 -4.05 1.02
N PRO A 3 0.34 -4.55 2.18
CA PRO A 3 0.71 -3.98 3.48
C PRO A 3 2.22 -3.97 3.78
N ASN A 4 3.01 -4.83 3.12
CA ASN A 4 4.46 -4.87 3.30
C ASN A 4 5.21 -3.84 2.44
N SER A 5 4.62 -3.36 1.36
CA SER A 5 5.22 -2.34 0.50
C SER A 5 4.12 -1.52 -0.20
N PRO A 6 3.37 -0.69 0.55
CA PRO A 6 2.34 0.15 -0.03
C PRO A 6 2.99 1.19 -0.95
N SER A 7 2.39 1.43 -2.12
CA SER A 7 2.85 2.43 -3.09
C SER A 7 2.59 3.87 -2.65
N THR A 8 1.59 4.08 -1.80
CA THR A 8 1.19 5.37 -1.26
C THR A 8 0.55 5.23 0.11
N MET A 9 0.44 6.34 0.84
CA MET A 9 -0.24 6.45 2.14
C MET A 9 -1.23 7.61 2.10
N HIS A 10 -2.50 7.35 2.42
CA HIS A 10 -3.58 8.35 2.36
C HIS A 10 -3.67 9.26 3.60
N LYS A 11 -2.90 8.96 4.66
CA LYS A 11 -2.84 9.75 5.88
C LYS A 11 -1.42 10.18 6.20
N PRO A 12 -1.23 11.35 6.85
CA PRO A 12 0.09 11.75 7.32
C PRO A 12 0.60 10.79 8.41
N PRO A 13 1.91 10.74 8.66
CA PRO A 13 2.47 9.97 9.75
C PRO A 13 1.86 10.37 11.11
N PRO A 14 1.52 9.40 11.98
CA PRO A 14 1.02 9.70 13.33
C PRO A 14 2.09 10.44 14.14
N GLN A 15 1.66 11.45 14.90
CA GLN A 15 2.59 12.33 15.62
C GLN A 15 2.94 11.83 17.02
N GLN A 16 2.16 10.90 17.59
CA GLN A 16 2.39 10.35 18.92
C GLN A 16 2.11 8.85 18.96
N LYS A 17 2.78 8.17 19.89
CA LYS A 17 2.59 6.73 20.12
C LYS A 17 1.20 6.46 20.72
N GLY A 18 0.60 5.33 20.37
CA GLY A 18 -0.69 4.89 20.93
C GLY A 18 -1.95 5.53 20.33
N GLN A 19 -1.81 6.37 19.29
CA GLN A 19 -2.94 7.05 18.63
C GLN A 19 -3.59 6.23 17.50
N VAL A 20 -2.91 5.20 17.02
CA VAL A 20 -3.31 4.45 15.81
C VAL A 20 -4.06 3.19 16.21
N ASP A 21 -5.23 2.98 15.61
CA ASP A 21 -6.00 1.75 15.67
C ASP A 21 -6.00 1.01 14.32
N MET A 22 -6.59 -0.19 14.28
CA MET A 22 -6.65 -0.99 13.05
C MET A 22 -7.41 -0.27 11.92
N LYS A 23 -8.47 0.46 12.27
CA LYS A 23 -9.26 1.23 11.31
C LYS A 23 -8.41 2.32 10.66
N TYR A 24 -7.64 3.06 11.45
CA TYR A 24 -6.73 4.09 10.95
C TYR A 24 -5.71 3.50 9.99
N ILE A 25 -5.15 2.32 10.28
CA ILE A 25 -4.20 1.63 9.40
C ILE A 25 -4.86 1.29 8.06
N LEU A 26 -6.04 0.65 8.09
CA LEU A 26 -6.77 0.26 6.88
C LEU A 26 -7.16 1.49 6.02
N GLU A 27 -7.55 2.59 6.66
CA GLU A 27 -7.85 3.85 5.96
C GLU A 27 -6.61 4.59 5.44
N SER A 28 -5.42 4.27 5.96
CA SER A 28 -4.17 4.89 5.50
C SER A 28 -3.55 4.15 4.31
N LEU A 29 -3.84 2.86 4.16
CA LEU A 29 -3.36 2.03 3.07
C LEU A 29 -4.00 2.42 1.72
N PRO A 30 -3.35 2.07 0.59
CA PRO A 30 -3.91 2.31 -0.73
C PRO A 30 -5.24 1.57 -0.92
N ASP A 31 -6.14 2.19 -1.68
CA ASP A 31 -7.39 1.57 -2.10
C ASP A 31 -7.15 0.38 -3.05
N LEU A 32 -8.24 -0.33 -3.38
CA LEU A 32 -8.19 -1.52 -4.21
C LEU A 32 -7.70 -1.24 -5.63
N GLU A 33 -8.03 -0.08 -6.20
CA GLU A 33 -7.66 0.28 -7.57
C GLU A 33 -6.15 0.54 -7.66
N CYS A 34 -5.63 1.38 -6.75
CA CYS A 34 -4.20 1.62 -6.63
C CYS A 34 -3.42 0.33 -6.36
N SER A 35 -3.93 -0.51 -5.46
CA SER A 35 -3.35 -1.81 -5.13
C SER A 35 -3.28 -2.74 -6.35
N SER A 36 -4.35 -2.84 -7.13
CA SER A 36 -4.43 -3.67 -8.33
C SER A 36 -3.41 -3.22 -9.39
N MET A 37 -3.34 -1.92 -9.66
CA MET A 37 -2.41 -1.35 -10.63
C MET A 37 -0.95 -1.63 -10.27
N VAL A 38 -0.58 -1.47 -8.99
CA VAL A 38 0.80 -1.68 -8.54
C VAL A 38 1.19 -3.15 -8.62
N VAL A 39 0.28 -4.06 -8.25
CA VAL A 39 0.52 -5.50 -8.41
C VAL A 39 0.71 -5.87 -9.88
N GLY A 40 -0.15 -5.36 -10.77
CA GLY A 40 -0.02 -5.58 -12.22
C GLY A 40 1.28 -5.03 -12.78
N THR A 41 1.68 -3.83 -12.34
CA THR A 41 2.93 -3.19 -12.75
C THR A 41 4.14 -4.01 -12.31
N VAL A 42 4.24 -4.35 -11.02
CA VAL A 42 5.36 -5.14 -10.50
C VAL A 42 5.43 -6.51 -11.18
N TRP A 43 4.28 -7.14 -11.41
CA TRP A 43 4.23 -8.43 -12.11
C TRP A 43 4.77 -8.32 -13.53
N ALA A 44 4.27 -7.35 -14.32
CA ALA A 44 4.66 -7.17 -15.71
C ALA A 44 6.15 -6.81 -15.85
N LEU A 45 6.68 -5.96 -14.98
CA LEU A 45 8.09 -5.57 -14.96
C LEU A 45 9.03 -6.69 -14.49
N SER A 46 8.51 -7.68 -13.76
CA SER A 46 9.27 -8.83 -13.31
C SER A 46 9.31 -9.96 -14.35
N GLN A 47 8.51 -9.87 -15.43
CA GLN A 47 8.57 -10.85 -16.52
C GLN A 47 9.71 -10.50 -17.48
N THR A 48 10.54 -11.48 -17.82
CA THR A 48 11.52 -11.39 -18.90
C THR A 48 11.01 -12.19 -20.10
N GLN A 49 11.27 -11.72 -21.33
CA GLN A 49 11.16 -12.60 -22.51
C GLN A 49 12.41 -13.47 -22.56
N GLU A 50 12.22 -14.78 -22.71
CA GLU A 50 13.32 -15.71 -23.01
C GLU A 50 13.70 -15.69 -24.49
#